data_AF-A0A1I5XWU3-F1
#
_entry.id   AF-A0A1I5XWU3-F1
#
_cell.length_a   1.000
_cell.length_b   1.000
_cell.length_c   1.000
_cell.angle_alpha   90.00
_cell.angle_beta   90.00
_cell.angle_gamma   90.00
#
_symmetry.space_group_name_H-M   'P 1'
#
loop_
_entity.id
_entity.type
_entity.pdbx_description
1 polymer ?
#
loop_
_entity_poly.entity_id
_entity_poly.type
_entity_poly.pdbx_seq_one_letter_code
_entity_poly.pdbx_strand_id
1 'polypeptide(L)'
;MEEQNTPYQLPPPGRIQAPAKRVPSTKFLILYLFFGAFGIMFGYATVAVGLMAREEYLVTRGAAGTPGTVTITEKVSGTRGKSTCHGSFRPDAGGRGSTDVEVQSDGPCKRGKTARAYLNNESAYVAGENQNDWMTIFFMGPFLGTGALGFVGIAVLGVRHERNLRKQARSATAPSHPEKIPYPDARPPRHP
;
A
#
# COMPACT_ATOMS: atom_id res chain seq x y z
N MET A 1 11.82 -24.89 83.13
CA MET A 1 12.08 -25.10 81.69
C MET A 1 11.25 -24.06 80.97
N GLU A 2 11.87 -22.94 80.59
CA GLU A 2 11.21 -21.85 79.88
C GLU A 2 11.28 -22.13 78.37
N GLU A 3 10.11 -22.28 77.76
CA GLU A 3 9.93 -22.50 76.33
C GLU A 3 10.04 -21.15 75.62
N GLN A 4 11.16 -20.95 74.92
CA GLN A 4 11.51 -19.69 74.29
C GLN A 4 10.71 -19.52 72.99
N ASN A 5 9.60 -18.80 73.09
CA ASN A 5 8.68 -18.51 71.98
C ASN A 5 9.34 -17.52 71.01
N THR A 6 9.91 -18.00 69.90
CA THR A 6 10.50 -17.15 68.86
C THR A 6 9.39 -16.56 67.97
N PRO A 7 9.30 -15.23 67.83
CA PRO A 7 8.27 -14.60 67.00
C PRO A 7 8.52 -14.94 65.51
N TYR A 8 7.48 -15.45 64.86
CA TYR A 8 7.45 -15.65 63.41
C TYR A 8 7.74 -14.34 62.67
N GLN A 9 8.95 -14.20 62.11
CA GLN A 9 9.24 -13.14 61.16
C GLN A 9 8.55 -13.46 59.83
N LEU A 10 7.58 -12.63 59.43
CA LEU A 10 7.06 -12.70 58.07
C LEU A 10 8.19 -12.35 57.08
N PRO A 11 8.33 -13.11 55.98
CA PRO A 11 9.28 -12.78 54.93
C PRO A 11 8.97 -11.37 54.39
N PRO A 12 10.00 -10.57 54.08
CA PRO A 12 9.78 -9.21 53.58
C PRO A 12 8.92 -9.27 52.31
N PRO A 13 7.95 -8.34 52.14
CA PRO A 13 7.08 -8.32 50.98
C PRO A 13 7.94 -8.28 49.72
N GLY A 14 7.86 -9.34 48.92
CA GLY A 14 8.60 -9.45 47.67
C GLY A 14 8.28 -8.22 46.82
N ARG A 15 9.31 -7.45 46.46
CA ARG A 15 9.15 -6.29 45.58
C ARG A 15 8.53 -6.77 44.28
N ILE A 16 7.24 -6.51 44.12
CA ILE A 16 6.55 -6.62 42.83
C ILE A 16 7.20 -5.55 41.96
N GLN A 17 8.19 -5.94 41.14
CA GLN A 17 8.77 -5.04 40.15
C GLN A 17 7.64 -4.65 39.20
N ALA A 18 7.19 -3.40 39.28
CA ALA A 18 6.22 -2.86 38.34
C ALA A 18 6.77 -3.07 36.91
N PRO A 19 5.97 -3.61 35.99
CA PRO A 19 6.44 -3.94 34.65
C PRO A 19 7.03 -2.69 34.02
N ALA A 20 8.31 -2.73 33.68
CA ALA A 20 9.02 -1.62 33.08
C ALA A 20 8.25 -1.14 31.83
N LYS A 21 7.72 0.08 31.89
CA LYS A 21 6.95 0.70 30.82
C LYS A 21 7.86 0.84 29.60
N ARG A 22 7.77 -0.10 28.65
CA ARG A 22 8.51 -0.03 27.38
C ARG A 22 7.99 1.16 26.59
N VAL A 23 8.76 2.24 26.58
CA VAL A 23 8.53 3.36 25.68
C VAL A 23 8.89 2.87 24.27
N PRO A 24 7.99 3.00 23.28
CA PRO A 24 8.32 2.64 21.91
C PRO A 24 9.54 3.46 21.47
N SER A 25 10.56 2.77 20.97
CA SER A 25 11.81 3.40 20.50
C SER A 25 11.47 4.44 19.43
N THR A 26 11.98 5.66 19.58
CA THR A 26 11.79 6.79 18.66
C THR A 26 12.06 6.41 17.19
N LYS A 27 12.93 5.42 16.96
CA LYS A 27 13.25 4.89 15.62
C LYS A 27 12.03 4.27 14.94
N PHE A 28 11.17 3.57 15.68
CA PHE A 28 9.94 2.99 15.13
C PHE A 28 8.95 4.07 14.72
N LEU A 29 8.83 5.14 15.51
CA LEU A 29 7.97 6.28 15.18
C LEU A 29 8.42 6.95 13.88
N ILE A 30 9.73 7.23 13.75
CA ILE A 30 10.29 7.86 12.54
C ILE A 30 10.07 6.97 11.31
N LEU A 31 10.35 5.67 11.43
CA LEU A 31 10.14 4.71 10.34
C LEU A 31 8.66 4.68 9.92
N TYR A 32 7.75 4.62 10.89
CA TYR A 32 6.31 4.62 10.62
C TYR A 32 5.85 5.89 9.89
N LEU A 33 6.30 7.06 10.34
CA LEU A 33 5.97 8.33 9.69
C LEU A 33 6.52 8.41 8.27
N PHE A 34 7.75 7.92 8.04
CA PHE A 34 8.35 7.89 6.70
C PHE A 34 7.54 7.01 5.74
N PHE A 35 7.21 5.77 6.14
CA PHE A 35 6.39 4.89 5.32
C PHE A 35 4.96 5.41 5.12
N GLY A 36 4.37 6.02 6.15
CA GLY A 36 3.07 6.67 6.05
C GLY A 36 3.06 7.81 5.03
N ALA A 37 4.02 8.74 5.13
CA ALA A 37 4.16 9.85 4.20
C ALA A 37 4.44 9.38 2.77
N PHE A 38 5.33 8.39 2.62
CA PHE A 38 5.62 7.78 1.31
C PHE A 38 4.37 7.13 0.70
N GLY A 39 3.60 6.38 1.49
CA GLY A 39 2.36 5.78 1.04
C GLY A 39 1.31 6.81 0.61
N ILE A 40 1.19 7.92 1.33
CA ILE A 40 0.28 9.03 0.97
C ILE A 40 0.73 9.68 -0.34
N MET A 41 2.01 10.03 -0.47
CA MET A 41 2.55 10.63 -1.70
C MET A 41 2.38 9.72 -2.91
N PHE A 42 2.66 8.43 -2.74
CA PHE A 42 2.47 7.44 -3.80
C PHE A 42 0.99 7.29 -4.18
N GLY A 43 0.10 7.22 -3.19
CA GLY A 43 -1.34 7.18 -3.41
C GLY A 43 -1.84 8.39 -4.20
N TYR A 44 -1.41 9.59 -3.81
CA TYR A 44 -1.75 10.83 -4.50
C TYR A 44 -1.27 10.84 -5.96
N ALA A 45 0.02 10.52 -6.19
CA ALA A 45 0.57 10.44 -7.54
C ALA A 45 -0.21 9.46 -8.42
N THR A 46 -0.59 8.31 -7.86
CA THR A 46 -1.33 7.29 -8.62
C THR A 46 -2.75 7.73 -8.95
N VAL A 47 -3.45 8.41 -8.03
CA VAL A 47 -4.76 9.01 -8.30
C VAL A 47 -4.65 10.07 -9.39
N ALA A 48 -3.64 10.95 -9.33
CA ALA A 48 -3.44 11.98 -10.33
C ALA A 48 -3.23 11.41 -11.74
N VAL A 49 -2.37 10.39 -11.87
CA VAL A 49 -2.20 9.73 -13.18
C VAL A 49 -3.44 8.96 -13.62
N GLY A 50 -4.16 8.32 -12.69
CA GLY A 50 -5.42 7.65 -12.99
C GLY A 50 -6.51 8.59 -13.50
N LEU A 51 -6.57 9.82 -12.99
CA LEU A 51 -7.48 10.85 -13.49
C LEU A 51 -7.12 11.29 -14.91
N MET A 52 -5.82 11.51 -15.21
CA MET A 52 -5.38 11.85 -16.56
C MET A 52 -5.68 10.72 -17.57
N ALA A 53 -5.38 9.48 -17.20
CA ALA A 53 -5.69 8.31 -18.03
C ALA A 53 -7.20 8.15 -18.25
N ARG A 54 -8.03 8.51 -17.27
CA ARG A 54 -9.49 8.49 -17.41
C ARG A 54 -9.97 9.52 -18.42
N GLU A 55 -9.41 10.72 -18.44
CA GLU A 55 -9.79 11.74 -19.43
C GLU A 55 -9.44 11.27 -20.84
N GLU A 56 -8.22 10.77 -21.06
CA GLU A 56 -7.80 10.19 -22.34
C GLU A 56 -8.71 9.01 -22.76
N TYR A 57 -9.08 8.15 -21.80
CA TYR A 57 -10.02 7.06 -22.04
C TYR A 57 -11.41 7.56 -22.47
N LEU A 58 -11.94 8.58 -21.82
CA LEU A 58 -13.26 9.13 -22.17
C LEU A 58 -13.23 9.79 -23.55
N VAL A 59 -12.14 10.48 -23.89
CA VAL A 59 -11.97 11.14 -25.19
C VAL A 59 -11.83 10.12 -26.32
N THR A 60 -10.98 9.09 -26.15
CA THR A 60 -10.80 8.01 -27.16
C THR A 60 -12.09 7.22 -27.43
N ARG A 61 -12.99 7.13 -26.43
CA ARG A 61 -14.33 6.52 -26.55
C ARG A 61 -15.40 7.46 -27.10
N GLY A 62 -15.07 8.74 -27.32
CA GLY A 62 -16.03 9.75 -27.77
C GLY A 62 -17.05 10.18 -26.72
N ALA A 63 -16.82 9.85 -25.45
CA ALA A 63 -17.63 10.35 -24.34
C ALA A 63 -17.24 11.78 -23.93
N ALA A 64 -16.08 12.25 -24.37
CA ALA A 64 -15.56 13.60 -24.15
C ALA A 64 -14.82 14.11 -25.40
N GLY A 65 -14.58 15.43 -25.46
CA GLY A 65 -13.90 16.09 -26.57
C GLY A 65 -14.81 16.48 -27.74
N THR A 66 -14.25 17.24 -28.69
CA THR A 66 -14.99 17.66 -29.88
C THR A 66 -14.83 16.61 -30.98
N PRO A 67 -15.92 16.01 -31.50
CA PRO A 67 -15.82 15.03 -32.58
C PRO A 67 -15.41 15.70 -33.90
N GLY A 68 -14.57 14.99 -34.66
CA GLY A 68 -14.14 15.44 -35.97
C GLY A 68 -13.41 14.37 -36.76
N THR A 69 -12.70 14.84 -37.78
CA THR A 69 -11.85 14.02 -38.63
C THR A 69 -10.45 14.60 -38.63
N VAL A 70 -9.44 13.76 -38.44
CA VAL A 70 -8.04 14.15 -38.54
C VAL A 70 -7.43 13.58 -39.81
N THR A 71 -6.60 14.38 -40.49
CA THR A 71 -5.82 13.98 -41.66
C THR A 71 -4.34 14.08 -41.33
N ILE A 72 -3.62 12.95 -41.34
CA ILE A 72 -2.20 12.93 -40.97
C ILE A 72 -1.38 13.61 -42.09
N THR A 73 -0.68 14.70 -41.75
CA THR A 73 0.13 15.50 -42.68
C THR A 73 1.61 15.19 -42.58
N GLU A 74 2.10 14.86 -41.38
CA GLU A 74 3.50 14.59 -41.12
C GLU A 74 3.67 13.47 -40.08
N LYS A 75 4.69 12.63 -40.29
CA LYS A 75 5.11 11.62 -39.33
C LYS A 75 6.37 12.11 -38.64
N VAL A 76 6.28 12.40 -37.35
CA VAL A 76 7.45 12.67 -36.52
C VAL A 76 7.85 11.35 -35.86
N SER A 77 9.00 10.82 -36.24
CA SER A 77 9.53 9.61 -35.59
C SER A 77 9.91 9.95 -34.16
N GLY A 78 9.09 9.55 -33.19
CA GLY A 78 9.41 9.71 -31.77
C GLY A 78 10.53 8.77 -31.34
N THR A 79 11.23 9.13 -30.27
CA THR A 79 12.25 8.27 -29.66
C THR A 79 11.56 7.15 -28.86
N ARG A 80 12.01 5.90 -29.05
CA ARG A 80 11.54 4.69 -28.32
C ARG A 80 10.11 4.20 -28.65
N GLY A 81 9.80 4.02 -29.93
CA GLY A 81 8.63 3.23 -30.36
C GLY A 81 7.26 3.89 -30.21
N LYS A 82 7.20 5.13 -29.71
CA LYS A 82 6.03 6.00 -29.81
C LYS A 82 6.18 6.88 -31.05
N SER A 83 5.25 6.80 -31.99
CA SER A 83 5.20 7.72 -33.13
C SER A 83 4.20 8.83 -32.85
N THR A 84 4.71 10.04 -32.64
CA THR A 84 3.89 11.25 -32.60
C THR A 84 3.64 11.71 -34.02
N CYS A 85 2.38 11.98 -34.36
CA CYS A 85 2.02 12.31 -35.74
C CYS A 85 1.34 13.66 -35.75
N HIS A 86 1.66 14.49 -36.74
CA HIS A 86 0.99 15.77 -36.91
C HIS A 86 -0.05 15.65 -38.00
N GLY A 87 -1.17 16.33 -37.80
CA GLY A 87 -2.30 16.24 -38.68
C GLY A 87 -3.23 17.43 -38.54
N SER A 88 -3.97 17.64 -39.62
CA SER A 88 -5.01 18.65 -39.67
C SER A 88 -6.31 18.06 -39.12
N PHE A 89 -6.83 18.63 -38.04
CA PHE A 89 -8.13 18.28 -37.46
C PHE A 89 -9.23 19.19 -37.99
N ARG A 90 -10.36 18.59 -38.37
CA ARG A 90 -11.57 19.28 -38.82
C ARG A 90 -12.75 18.86 -37.94
N PRO A 91 -13.35 19.78 -37.16
CA PRO A 91 -14.55 19.49 -36.37
C PRO A 91 -15.75 19.14 -37.25
N ASP A 92 -16.59 18.20 -36.82
CA ASP A 92 -17.80 17.81 -37.56
C ASP A 92 -18.85 18.93 -37.61
N ALA A 93 -18.92 19.76 -36.56
CA ALA A 93 -19.87 20.86 -36.43
C ALA A 93 -19.60 22.05 -37.37
N GLY A 94 -18.73 21.89 -38.38
CA GLY A 94 -18.42 22.95 -39.35
C GLY A 94 -17.59 24.11 -38.76
N GLY A 95 -16.84 23.85 -37.69
CA GLY A 95 -15.97 24.83 -37.04
C GLY A 95 -14.92 25.43 -37.99
N ARG A 96 -14.54 26.68 -37.73
CA ARG A 96 -13.60 27.43 -38.57
C ARG A 96 -12.21 26.81 -38.51
N GLY A 97 -11.77 26.30 -39.66
CA GLY A 97 -10.36 26.03 -39.92
C GLY A 97 -9.91 24.64 -39.51
N SER A 98 -9.08 24.07 -40.37
CA SER A 98 -8.28 22.91 -40.03
C SER A 98 -7.24 23.35 -39.01
N THR A 99 -7.24 22.80 -37.81
CA THR A 99 -6.21 23.10 -36.81
C THR A 99 -5.11 22.05 -36.90
N ASP A 100 -3.85 22.47 -36.93
CA ASP A 100 -2.75 21.52 -36.84
C ASP A 100 -2.62 21.04 -35.39
N VAL A 101 -2.69 19.73 -35.20
CA VAL A 101 -2.76 19.11 -33.88
C VAL A 101 -1.86 17.90 -33.81
N GLU A 102 -1.40 17.62 -32.59
CA GLU A 102 -0.73 16.37 -32.31
C GLU A 102 -1.75 15.23 -32.30
N VAL A 103 -1.47 14.20 -33.11
CA VAL A 103 -2.27 12.99 -33.25
C VAL A 103 -1.59 11.88 -32.48
N GLN A 104 -2.23 11.46 -31.38
CA GLN A 104 -1.83 10.25 -30.67
C GLN A 104 -2.48 9.04 -31.35
N SER A 105 -1.63 8.12 -31.84
CA SER A 105 -2.03 6.87 -32.47
C SER A 105 -1.00 5.79 -32.14
N ASP A 106 -1.48 4.58 -31.82
CA ASP A 106 -0.61 3.41 -31.55
C ASP A 106 -0.14 2.73 -32.84
N GLY A 107 -0.79 3.02 -33.96
CA GLY A 107 -0.48 2.48 -35.26
C GLY A 107 0.60 3.23 -36.03
N PRO A 108 1.13 2.62 -37.10
CA PRO A 108 2.06 3.29 -38.00
C PRO A 108 1.34 4.46 -38.69
N CYS A 109 1.84 5.68 -38.45
CA CYS A 109 1.32 6.86 -39.11
C CYS A 109 1.64 6.84 -40.60
N LYS A 110 0.57 6.84 -41.40
CA LYS A 110 0.63 6.96 -42.85
C LYS A 110 0.13 8.35 -43.23
N ARG A 111 0.98 9.11 -43.92
CA ARG A 111 0.61 10.43 -44.46
C ARG A 111 -0.60 10.30 -45.37
N GLY A 112 -1.53 11.24 -45.27
CA GLY A 112 -2.79 11.26 -46.01
C GLY A 112 -3.88 10.33 -45.46
N LYS A 113 -3.60 9.54 -44.42
CA LYS A 113 -4.63 8.74 -43.75
C LYS A 113 -5.58 9.67 -43.00
N THR A 114 -6.88 9.48 -43.23
CA THR A 114 -7.95 10.12 -42.49
C THR A 114 -8.53 9.15 -41.47
N ALA A 115 -8.83 9.65 -40.27
CA ALA A 115 -9.47 8.86 -39.24
C ALA A 115 -10.44 9.72 -38.42
N ARG A 116 -11.45 9.06 -37.84
CA ARG A 116 -12.30 9.69 -36.82
C ARG A 116 -11.46 9.98 -35.59
N ALA A 117 -11.57 11.19 -35.07
CA ALA A 117 -10.82 11.62 -33.90
C ALA A 117 -11.64 12.56 -33.02
N TYR A 118 -11.22 12.67 -31.77
CA TYR A 118 -11.77 13.59 -30.79
C TYR A 118 -10.69 14.56 -30.32
N LEU A 119 -10.98 15.85 -30.41
CA LEU A 119 -10.07 16.91 -29.99
C LEU A 119 -10.26 17.21 -28.50
N ASN A 120 -9.17 17.16 -27.73
CA ASN A 120 -9.13 17.56 -26.32
C ASN A 120 -7.80 18.27 -26.01
N ASN A 121 -7.86 19.44 -25.36
CA ASN A 121 -6.69 20.21 -24.93
C ASN A 121 -5.54 20.23 -25.96
N GLU A 122 -5.84 20.61 -27.21
CA GLU A 122 -4.88 20.75 -28.34
C GLU A 122 -4.39 19.45 -29.01
N SER A 123 -4.76 18.29 -28.49
CA SER A 123 -4.39 16.99 -29.07
C SER A 123 -5.63 16.25 -29.60
N ALA A 124 -5.45 15.56 -30.73
CA ALA A 124 -6.49 14.74 -31.35
C ALA A 124 -6.23 13.26 -31.09
N TYR A 125 -7.23 12.59 -30.52
CA TYR A 125 -7.18 11.17 -30.20
C TYR A 125 -7.99 10.39 -31.23
N VAL A 126 -7.36 9.38 -31.84
CA VAL A 126 -8.02 8.53 -32.85
C VAL A 126 -9.07 7.63 -32.17
N ALA A 127 -10.29 7.64 -32.70
CA ALA A 127 -11.40 6.87 -32.16
C ALA A 127 -11.17 5.35 -32.30
N GLY A 128 -11.34 4.60 -31.21
CA GLY A 128 -11.31 3.14 -31.23
C GLY A 128 -9.92 2.51 -31.25
N GLU A 129 -8.85 3.30 -31.17
CA GLU A 129 -7.50 2.78 -30.97
C GLU A 129 -7.30 2.50 -29.47
N ASN A 130 -7.07 1.23 -29.13
CA ASN A 130 -7.03 0.76 -27.74
C ASN A 130 -5.70 1.14 -27.05
N GLN A 131 -5.51 2.42 -26.75
CA GLN A 131 -4.33 2.94 -26.03
C GLN A 131 -4.18 2.44 -24.59
N ASN A 132 -5.19 1.76 -24.05
CA ASN A 132 -5.35 1.59 -22.61
C ASN A 132 -5.07 0.19 -22.06
N ASP A 133 -4.64 -0.79 -22.88
CA ASP A 133 -4.47 -2.16 -22.37
C ASP A 133 -3.26 -2.29 -21.43
N TRP A 134 -2.12 -1.74 -21.84
CA TRP A 134 -0.90 -1.76 -21.02
C TRP A 134 -0.99 -0.80 -19.83
N MET A 135 -1.60 0.38 -20.01
CA MET A 135 -1.69 1.41 -18.99
C MET A 135 -2.60 0.95 -17.84
N THR A 136 -3.71 0.28 -18.14
CA THR A 136 -4.59 -0.31 -17.11
C THR A 136 -3.85 -1.36 -16.28
N ILE A 137 -3.07 -2.24 -16.92
CA ILE A 137 -2.30 -3.28 -16.22
C ILE A 137 -1.19 -2.66 -15.35
N PHE A 138 -0.47 -1.66 -15.87
CA PHE A 138 0.63 -1.01 -15.15
C PHE A 138 0.15 -0.20 -13.95
N PHE A 139 -1.04 0.43 -14.05
CA PHE A 139 -1.59 1.23 -12.96
C PHE A 139 -2.40 0.40 -11.96
N MET A 140 -3.21 -0.56 -12.40
CA MET A 140 -4.03 -1.39 -11.49
C MET A 140 -3.24 -2.53 -10.84
N GLY A 141 -2.22 -3.07 -11.51
CA GLY A 141 -1.39 -4.18 -11.01
C GLY A 141 -0.74 -3.88 -9.65
N PRO A 142 -0.08 -2.72 -9.46
CA PRO A 142 0.54 -2.36 -8.19
C PRO A 142 -0.48 -2.18 -7.06
N PHE A 143 -1.69 -1.68 -7.32
CA PHE A 143 -2.71 -1.54 -6.26
C PHE A 143 -3.15 -2.90 -5.71
N LEU A 144 -3.32 -3.89 -6.58
CA LEU A 144 -3.66 -5.25 -6.17
C LEU A 144 -2.49 -5.90 -5.41
N GLY A 145 -1.25 -5.68 -5.86
CA GLY A 145 -0.06 -6.24 -5.22
C GLY A 145 0.30 -5.61 -3.86
N THR A 146 0.36 -4.28 -3.80
CA THR A 146 0.79 -3.55 -2.59
C THR A 146 -0.29 -3.53 -1.51
N GLY A 147 -1.57 -3.42 -1.89
CA GLY A 147 -2.69 -3.54 -0.94
C GLY A 147 -2.68 -4.91 -0.23
N ALA A 148 -2.47 -5.99 -0.99
CA ALA A 148 -2.38 -7.34 -0.43
C ALA A 148 -1.17 -7.50 0.51
N LEU A 149 0.01 -7.02 0.12
CA LEU A 149 1.22 -7.14 0.92
C LEU A 149 1.15 -6.31 2.22
N GLY A 150 0.59 -5.11 2.17
CA GLY A 150 0.35 -4.28 3.34
C GLY A 150 -0.58 -4.95 4.36
N PHE A 151 -1.68 -5.53 3.88
CA PHE A 151 -2.63 -6.25 4.73
C PHE A 151 -2.02 -7.49 5.37
N VAL A 152 -1.24 -8.29 4.62
CA VAL A 152 -0.53 -9.46 5.14
C VAL A 152 0.48 -9.06 6.22
N GLY A 153 1.23 -7.98 6.01
CA GLY A 153 2.18 -7.47 7.02
C GLY A 153 1.50 -7.10 8.34
N ILE A 154 0.39 -6.37 8.28
CA ILE A 154 -0.39 -5.98 9.46
C ILE A 154 -0.98 -7.22 10.15
N ALA A 155 -1.56 -8.15 9.40
CA ALA A 155 -2.15 -9.37 9.94
C ALA A 155 -1.08 -10.24 10.65
N VAL A 156 0.11 -10.41 10.07
CA VAL A 156 1.21 -11.17 10.69
C VAL A 156 1.69 -10.51 11.97
N LEU A 157 1.80 -9.18 12.01
CA LEU A 157 2.18 -8.45 13.23
C LEU A 157 1.12 -8.57 14.32
N GLY A 158 -0.17 -8.45 13.96
CA GLY A 158 -1.29 -8.66 14.87
C GLY A 158 -1.28 -10.05 15.51
N VAL A 159 -1.16 -11.11 14.70
CA VAL A 159 -1.10 -12.49 15.19
C VAL A 159 0.13 -12.73 16.07
N ARG A 160 1.30 -12.16 15.73
CA ARG A 160 2.50 -12.26 16.59
C ARG A 160 2.30 -11.54 17.92
N HIS A 161 1.66 -10.38 17.92
CA HIS A 161 1.42 -9.63 19.14
C HIS A 161 0.50 -10.39 20.11
N GLU A 162 -0.62 -10.93 19.62
CA GLU A 162 -1.51 -11.77 20.43
C GLU A 162 -0.82 -13.00 21.00
N ARG A 163 0.00 -13.69 20.20
CA ARG A 163 0.77 -14.85 20.68
C ARG A 163 1.72 -14.47 21.82
N ASN A 164 2.36 -13.31 21.75
CA ASN A 164 3.25 -12.84 22.82
C ASN A 164 2.47 -12.49 24.09
N LEU A 165 1.30 -11.85 23.97
CA LEU A 165 0.42 -11.57 25.10
C LEU A 165 -0.07 -12.86 25.78
N ARG A 166 -0.45 -13.88 24.99
CA ARG A 166 -0.84 -15.20 25.52
C ARG A 166 0.30 -15.89 26.25
N LYS A 167 1.53 -15.79 25.75
CA LYS A 167 2.71 -16.35 26.45
C LYS A 167 2.94 -15.66 27.78
N GLN A 168 2.84 -14.34 27.83
CA GLN A 168 2.98 -13.58 29.09
C GLN A 168 1.88 -13.94 30.10
N ALA A 169 0.62 -14.05 29.66
CA ALA A 169 -0.48 -14.46 30.53
C ALA A 169 -0.28 -15.88 31.11
N ARG A 170 0.23 -16.83 30.31
CA ARG A 170 0.55 -18.18 30.78
C ARG A 170 1.69 -18.18 31.80
N SER A 171 2.74 -17.39 31.58
CA SER A 171 3.85 -17.27 32.53
C SER A 171 3.41 -16.61 33.85
N ALA A 172 2.46 -15.69 33.82
CA ALA A 172 1.91 -15.06 35.02
C ALA A 172 0.97 -15.98 35.81
N THR A 173 0.28 -16.91 35.13
CA THR A 173 -0.67 -17.86 35.75
C THR A 173 -0.02 -19.20 36.09
N ALA A 174 1.25 -19.41 35.73
CA ALA A 174 1.97 -20.63 36.09
C ALA A 174 2.01 -20.70 37.62
N PRO A 175 1.33 -21.68 38.25
CA PRO A 175 1.29 -21.77 39.70
C PRO A 175 2.73 -21.85 40.20
N SER A 176 3.09 -20.96 41.13
CA SER A 176 4.35 -21.05 41.86
C SER A 176 4.47 -22.49 42.30
N HIS A 177 5.52 -23.16 41.82
CA HIS A 177 5.82 -24.55 42.12
C HIS A 177 5.48 -24.79 43.59
N PRO A 178 4.59 -25.74 43.94
CA PRO A 178 4.25 -25.96 45.34
C PRO A 178 5.57 -26.24 46.06
N GLU A 179 5.94 -25.31 46.93
CA GLU A 179 7.15 -25.41 47.72
C GLU A 179 7.06 -26.75 48.43
N LYS A 180 8.01 -27.65 48.13
CA LYS A 180 8.06 -28.97 48.76
C LYS A 180 8.28 -28.72 50.24
N ILE A 181 7.20 -28.73 51.02
CA ILE A 181 7.25 -28.68 52.47
C ILE A 181 8.16 -29.86 52.88
N PRO A 182 9.33 -29.60 53.51
CA PRO A 182 10.20 -30.67 53.94
C PRO A 182 9.40 -31.56 54.88
N TYR A 183 9.25 -32.82 54.50
CA TYR A 183 8.63 -33.80 55.39
C TYR A 183 9.52 -33.90 56.63
N PRO A 184 8.99 -33.71 57.86
CA PRO A 184 9.79 -33.85 59.06
C PRO A 184 10.35 -35.28 59.09
N ASP A 185 11.68 -35.36 59.18
CA ASP A 185 12.46 -36.58 59.22
C ASP A 185 12.11 -37.32 60.52
N ALA A 186 11.13 -38.23 60.45
CA ALA A 186 10.67 -39.02 61.57
C ALA A 186 11.74 -40.06 61.93
N ARG A 187 12.80 -39.65 62.63
CA ARG A 187 13.71 -40.61 63.27
C ARG A 187 13.03 -41.21 64.49
N PRO A 188 12.86 -42.54 64.55
CA PRO A 188 12.36 -43.18 65.76
C PRO A 188 13.38 -43.03 66.90
N PRO A 189 12.90 -42.88 68.15
CA PRO A 189 13.78 -42.80 69.31
C PRO A 189 14.58 -44.10 69.47
N ARG A 190 15.90 -43.98 69.64
CA ARG A 190 16.73 -45.11 70.09
C ARG A 190 16.44 -45.33 71.57
N HIS A 191 15.89 -46.50 71.89
CA HIS A 191 15.82 -46.96 73.27
C HIS A 191 17.20 -47.45 73.74
N PRO A 192 17.57 -47.18 75.01
CA PRO A 192 18.82 -47.62 75.63
C PRO A 192 18.84 -49.12 75.92
#